data_AF-A0A0X8H070-F1
#
_entry.id   AF-A0A0X8H070-F1
#
_cell.length_a   1.000
_cell.length_b   1.000
_cell.length_c   1.000
_cell.angle_alpha   90.00
_cell.angle_beta   90.00
_cell.angle_gamma   90.00
#
_symmetry.space_group_name_H-M   'P 1'
#
loop_
_entity.id
_entity.type
_entity.pdbx_description
1 polymer ?
#
loop_
_entity_poly.entity_id
_entity_poly.type
_entity_poly.pdbx_seq_one_letter_code
_entity_poly.pdbx_strand_id
1 'polypeptide(L)'
;MAIKLSELIDAIEEINHDTTIYFDKKENHFIFIYYDQISRDEIDDFEALRSHDEARFISLPDVREINDYRIMKQFCYEQPEPFRDQLLSAIRQKGAFRKFRAQTDRLRLTHLWYAYRDETYKNIAIEWAQKNNIEIE
;
A
#
# COMPACT_ATOMS: atom_id res chain seq x y z
N MET A 1 -10.79 -20.04 -5.01
CA MET A 1 -10.83 -19.42 -3.67
C MET A 1 -10.62 -17.95 -3.92
N ALA A 2 -11.58 -17.12 -3.53
CA ALA A 2 -11.58 -15.71 -3.91
C ALA A 2 -11.39 -14.81 -2.68
N ILE A 3 -10.62 -13.75 -2.85
CA ILE A 3 -10.49 -12.65 -1.88
C ILE A 3 -11.39 -11.51 -2.36
N LYS A 4 -12.13 -10.86 -1.46
CA LYS A 4 -12.80 -9.61 -1.82
C LYS A 4 -11.78 -8.54 -2.14
N LEU A 5 -11.92 -7.87 -3.28
CA LEU A 5 -10.98 -6.82 -3.68
C LEU A 5 -10.87 -5.71 -2.62
N SER A 6 -11.97 -5.36 -1.95
CA SER A 6 -11.96 -4.36 -0.88
C SER A 6 -11.09 -4.79 0.31
N GLU A 7 -11.19 -6.05 0.76
CA GLU A 7 -10.41 -6.56 1.89
C GLU A 7 -8.90 -6.59 1.56
N LEU A 8 -8.55 -6.87 0.30
CA LEU A 8 -7.16 -6.79 -0.15
C LEU A 8 -6.65 -5.34 -0.22
N ILE A 9 -7.47 -4.40 -0.69
CA ILE A 9 -7.11 -2.97 -0.70
C ILE A 9 -6.89 -2.49 0.73
N ASP A 10 -7.82 -2.76 1.64
CA ASP A 10 -7.73 -2.37 3.04
C ASP A 10 -6.44 -2.92 3.68
N ALA A 11 -6.11 -4.19 3.42
CA ALA A 11 -4.86 -4.77 3.90
C ALA A 11 -3.63 -4.06 3.33
N ILE A 12 -3.60 -3.72 2.04
CA ILE A 12 -2.47 -3.01 1.43
C ILE A 12 -2.34 -1.57 1.97
N GLU A 13 -3.45 -0.91 2.30
CA GLU A 13 -3.43 0.44 2.89
C GLU A 13 -2.84 0.49 4.31
N GLU A 14 -2.89 -0.61 5.06
CA GLU A 14 -2.28 -0.72 6.40
C GLU A 14 -0.74 -0.88 6.37
N ILE A 15 -0.15 -1.10 5.20
CA ILE A 15 1.28 -1.33 5.05
C ILE A 15 2.08 -0.05 5.28
N ASN A 16 3.06 -0.15 6.17
CA ASN A 16 3.98 0.91 6.53
C ASN A 16 5.38 0.33 6.80
N HIS A 17 6.27 1.09 7.45
CA HIS A 17 7.64 0.65 7.69
C HIS A 17 7.78 -0.45 8.76
N ASP A 18 6.79 -0.59 9.63
CA ASP A 18 6.79 -1.47 10.79
C ASP A 18 5.78 -2.62 10.65
N THR A 19 5.13 -2.74 9.48
CA THR A 19 4.14 -3.78 9.19
C THR A 19 4.53 -4.63 7.99
N THR A 20 4.39 -5.95 8.15
CA THR A 20 4.39 -6.90 7.04
C THR A 20 3.10 -7.70 7.09
N ILE A 21 2.46 -7.88 5.95
CA ILE A 21 1.19 -8.61 5.86
C ILE A 21 1.37 -9.80 4.92
N TYR A 22 0.89 -10.95 5.36
CA TYR A 22 0.88 -12.18 4.58
C TYR A 22 -0.55 -12.62 4.32
N PHE A 23 -0.82 -13.12 3.12
CA PHE A 23 -2.04 -13.82 2.80
C PHE A 23 -1.83 -15.34 2.98
N ASP A 24 -2.65 -15.96 3.83
CA ASP A 24 -2.68 -17.40 4.03
C ASP A 24 -3.64 -18.06 3.01
N LYS A 25 -3.08 -18.71 1.99
CA LYS A 25 -3.84 -19.38 0.93
C LYS A 25 -4.67 -20.56 1.42
N LYS A 26 -4.34 -21.14 2.57
CA LYS A 26 -5.05 -22.32 3.08
C LYS A 26 -6.30 -21.90 3.85
N GLU A 27 -6.16 -20.87 4.68
CA GLU A 27 -7.20 -20.44 5.62
C GLU A 27 -7.94 -19.18 5.13
N ASN A 28 -7.56 -18.62 3.97
CA ASN A 28 -8.18 -17.47 3.31
C ASN A 28 -8.30 -16.21 4.19
N HIS A 29 -7.23 -15.84 4.88
CA HIS A 29 -7.17 -14.62 5.70
C HIS A 29 -5.80 -13.94 5.62
N PHE A 30 -5.77 -12.69 6.09
CA PHE A 30 -4.54 -11.91 6.21
C PHE A 30 -3.94 -12.02 7.61
N ILE A 31 -2.63 -12.21 7.67
CA ILE A 31 -1.82 -12.25 8.90
C ILE A 31 -1.01 -10.97 8.94
N PHE A 32 -1.27 -10.15 9.95
CA PHE A 32 -0.60 -8.87 10.15
C PHE A 32 0.51 -9.02 11.18
N ILE A 33 1.74 -8.70 10.78
CA ILE A 33 2.91 -8.68 11.66
C ILE A 33 3.25 -7.22 11.93
N TYR A 34 2.93 -6.77 13.15
CA TYR A 34 3.29 -5.46 13.68
C TYR A 34 4.56 -5.59 14.52
N TYR A 35 5.73 -5.32 13.93
CA TYR A 35 7.03 -5.60 14.58
C TYR A 35 7.26 -4.81 15.87
N ASP A 36 6.54 -3.69 16.05
CA ASP A 36 6.56 -2.87 17.25
C ASP A 36 5.66 -3.41 18.39
N GLN A 37 4.76 -4.34 18.09
CA GLN A 37 3.72 -4.84 19.01
C GLN A 37 3.82 -6.34 19.30
N ILE A 38 4.45 -7.12 18.40
CA ILE A 38 4.58 -8.57 18.51
C ILE A 38 5.85 -8.96 19.29
N SER A 39 5.79 -10.04 20.07
CA SER A 39 6.96 -10.57 20.76
C SER A 39 7.90 -11.31 19.81
N ARG A 40 9.16 -11.48 20.24
CA ARG A 40 10.16 -12.23 19.46
C ARG A 40 9.77 -13.71 19.30
N ASP A 41 9.18 -14.30 20.33
CA ASP A 41 8.76 -15.72 20.30
C ASP A 41 7.62 -15.92 19.29
N GLU A 42 6.67 -15.00 19.22
CA GLU A 42 5.59 -15.04 18.23
C GLU A 42 6.09 -14.86 16.78
N ILE A 43 7.13 -14.04 16.57
CA ILE A 43 7.80 -13.92 15.27
C ILE A 43 8.48 -15.26 14.92
N ASP A 44 9.27 -15.82 15.84
CA ASP A 44 10.00 -17.07 15.62
C ASP A 44 9.02 -18.23 15.32
N ASP A 45 7.87 -18.29 16.01
CA ASP A 45 6.81 -19.26 15.76
C ASP A 45 6.18 -19.10 14.36
N PHE A 46 5.87 -17.87 13.94
CA PHE A 46 5.34 -17.62 12.61
C PHE A 46 6.37 -17.93 11.51
N GLU A 47 7.64 -17.57 11.71
CA GLU A 47 8.71 -17.88 10.77
C GLU A 47 8.93 -19.39 10.64
N ALA A 48 8.87 -20.13 11.76
CA ALA A 48 8.92 -21.59 11.73
C ALA A 48 7.73 -22.17 10.96
N LEU A 49 6.51 -21.70 11.22
CA LEU A 49 5.31 -22.13 10.49
C LEU A 49 5.43 -21.85 8.98
N ARG A 50 5.89 -20.66 8.61
CA ARG A 50 6.10 -20.24 7.22
C ARG A 50 7.15 -21.09 6.52
N SER A 51 8.25 -21.40 7.20
CA SER A 51 9.34 -22.20 6.64
C SER A 51 8.94 -23.66 6.36
N HIS A 52 7.93 -24.18 7.04
CA HIS A 52 7.40 -25.52 6.76
C HIS A 52 6.53 -25.56 5.49
N ASP A 53 5.94 -24.44 5.09
CA ASP A 53 5.05 -24.35 3.91
C ASP A 53 5.13 -22.95 3.28
N GLU A 54 6.26 -22.65 2.65
CA GLU A 54 6.53 -21.32 2.09
C GLU A 54 5.52 -20.93 1.00
N ALA A 55 4.96 -21.91 0.28
CA ALA A 55 4.00 -21.67 -0.79
C ALA A 55 2.60 -21.30 -0.28
N ARG A 56 2.30 -21.55 1.00
CA ARG A 56 1.02 -21.20 1.63
C ARG A 56 0.91 -19.71 1.94
N PHE A 57 2.00 -19.06 2.32
CA PHE A 57 1.98 -17.67 2.79
C PHE A 57 2.58 -16.74 1.74
N ILE A 58 1.74 -15.91 1.13
CA ILE A 58 2.18 -14.94 0.12
C ILE A 58 2.28 -13.57 0.79
N SER A 59 3.46 -12.96 0.76
CA SER A 59 3.61 -11.57 1.24
C SER A 59 2.81 -10.62 0.35
N LEU A 60 2.11 -9.68 0.97
CA LEU A 60 1.64 -8.46 0.29
C LEU A 60 2.85 -7.60 -0.14
N PRO A 61 2.64 -6.62 -1.03
CA PRO A 61 3.72 -5.71 -1.45
C PRO A 61 4.31 -4.97 -0.26
N ASP A 62 5.63 -4.74 -0.26
CA ASP A 62 6.24 -3.90 0.78
C ASP A 62 6.04 -2.39 0.51
N VAL A 63 6.33 -1.55 1.51
CA VAL A 63 6.22 -0.07 1.42
C VAL A 63 7.05 0.54 0.27
N ARG A 64 8.13 -0.13 -0.17
CA ARG A 64 8.99 0.30 -1.28
C ARG A 64 8.40 -0.11 -2.63
N GLU A 65 7.67 -1.23 -2.68
CA GLU A 65 6.89 -1.67 -3.84
C GLU A 65 5.67 -0.75 -4.05
N ILE A 66 4.92 -0.42 -2.99
CA ILE A 66 3.79 0.54 -3.05
C ILE A 66 4.29 1.94 -3.42
N ASN A 67 5.33 2.41 -2.70
CA ASN A 67 6.00 3.68 -2.95
C ASN A 67 5.04 4.89 -3.00
N ASP A 68 4.43 5.22 -1.87
CA ASP A 68 3.51 6.37 -1.75
C ASP A 68 4.08 7.69 -2.26
N TYR A 69 5.38 7.89 -2.10
CA TYR A 69 6.03 9.08 -2.62
C TYR A 69 5.96 9.12 -4.16
N ARG A 70 6.15 7.98 -4.83
CA ARG A 70 6.00 7.86 -6.28
C ARG A 70 4.56 8.07 -6.70
N ILE A 71 3.57 7.49 -6.01
CA ILE A 71 2.14 7.70 -6.28
C ILE A 71 1.80 9.20 -6.22
N MET A 72 2.19 9.85 -5.13
CA MET A 72 2.03 11.29 -4.93
C MET A 72 2.72 12.10 -6.03
N LYS A 73 3.97 11.76 -6.39
CA LYS A 73 4.73 12.48 -7.42
C LYS A 73 4.10 12.31 -8.81
N GLN A 74 3.58 11.13 -9.13
CA GLN A 74 2.90 10.86 -10.40
C GLN A 74 1.62 11.69 -10.52
N PHE A 75 0.81 11.74 -9.45
CA PHE A 75 -0.36 12.62 -9.40
C PHE A 75 0.01 14.09 -9.70
N CYS A 76 1.11 14.60 -9.13
CA CYS A 76 1.58 15.96 -9.41
C CYS A 76 1.86 16.19 -10.91
N TYR A 77 2.49 15.22 -11.59
CA TYR A 77 2.79 15.33 -13.02
C TYR A 77 1.55 15.31 -13.91
N GLU A 78 0.50 14.63 -13.49
CA GLU A 78 -0.75 14.54 -14.25
C GLU A 78 -1.59 15.81 -14.18
N GLN A 79 -1.28 16.72 -13.24
CA GLN A 79 -1.97 18.01 -13.17
C GLN A 79 -1.55 18.95 -14.31
N PRO A 80 -2.44 19.84 -14.77
CA PRO A 80 -2.10 20.91 -15.70
C PRO A 80 -1.28 22.02 -15.02
N GLU A 81 -0.58 22.84 -15.81
CA GLU A 81 0.00 24.08 -15.28
C GLU A 81 -1.10 25.09 -14.90
N PRO A 82 -0.92 25.89 -13.83
CA PRO A 82 0.27 26.00 -12.98
C PRO A 82 0.25 25.08 -11.74
N PHE A 83 -0.65 24.09 -11.68
CA PHE A 83 -0.81 23.25 -10.48
C PHE A 83 0.32 22.24 -10.34
N ARG A 84 0.77 21.65 -11.45
CA ARG A 84 1.91 20.74 -11.49
C ARG A 84 3.14 21.35 -10.82
N ASP A 85 3.59 22.51 -11.29
CA ASP A 85 4.79 23.17 -10.75
C ASP A 85 4.65 23.50 -9.25
N GLN A 86 3.46 23.95 -8.83
CA GLN A 86 3.19 24.25 -7.42
C GLN A 86 3.26 23.00 -6.54
N LEU A 87 2.66 21.88 -6.98
CA LEU A 87 2.68 20.62 -6.25
C LEU A 87 4.09 20.02 -6.22
N LEU A 88 4.78 19.99 -7.35
CA LEU A 88 6.17 19.49 -7.43
C LEU A 88 7.11 20.30 -6.55
N SER A 89 6.95 21.62 -6.50
CA SER A 89 7.72 22.49 -5.59
C SER A 89 7.45 22.17 -4.12
N ALA A 90 6.19 21.90 -3.75
CA ALA A 90 5.81 21.57 -2.38
C ALA A 90 6.46 20.26 -1.87
N ILE A 91 6.59 19.25 -2.73
CA ILE A 91 7.07 17.90 -2.34
C ILE A 91 8.59 17.73 -2.37
N ARG A 92 9.35 18.72 -2.86
CA ARG A 92 10.84 18.69 -2.88
C ARG A 92 11.46 18.91 -1.50
N GLN A 93 10.71 19.47 -0.57
CA GLN A 93 11.23 19.91 0.72
C GLN A 93 10.97 18.87 1.82
N LYS A 94 11.66 19.00 2.97
CA LYS A 94 11.36 18.22 4.18
C LYS A 94 9.87 18.32 4.53
N GLY A 95 9.27 17.17 4.84
CA GLY A 95 7.83 17.04 5.12
C GLY A 95 6.97 17.03 3.86
N ALA A 96 7.44 16.37 2.78
CA ALA A 96 6.78 16.31 1.48
C ALA A 96 5.29 15.97 1.56
N PHE A 97 4.90 14.88 2.25
CA PHE A 97 3.50 14.48 2.40
C PHE A 97 2.62 15.52 3.10
N ARG A 98 3.14 16.21 4.12
CA ARG A 98 2.39 17.28 4.81
C ARG A 98 2.20 18.48 3.88
N LYS A 99 3.25 18.87 3.16
CA LYS A 99 3.21 20.00 2.23
C LYS A 99 2.33 19.71 1.02
N PHE A 100 2.39 18.49 0.50
CA PHE A 100 1.51 18.00 -0.56
C PHE A 100 0.04 18.16 -0.15
N ARG A 101 -0.36 17.60 0.99
CA ARG A 101 -1.74 17.70 1.50
C ARG A 101 -2.20 19.14 1.67
N ALA A 102 -1.36 20.00 2.25
CA ALA A 102 -1.67 21.42 2.39
C ALA A 102 -1.83 22.11 1.02
N GLN A 103 -1.01 21.73 0.03
CA GLN A 103 -1.06 22.32 -1.29
C GLN A 103 -2.26 21.82 -2.11
N THR A 104 -2.60 20.53 -2.06
CA THR A 104 -3.80 19.98 -2.71
C THR A 104 -5.07 20.61 -2.15
N ASP A 105 -5.11 20.85 -0.83
CA ASP A 105 -6.22 21.55 -0.18
C ASP A 105 -6.33 22.99 -0.66
N ARG A 106 -5.22 23.75 -0.63
CA ARG A 106 -5.15 25.12 -1.13
C ARG A 106 -5.61 25.25 -2.58
N LEU A 107 -5.28 24.28 -3.41
CA LEU A 107 -5.63 24.23 -4.84
C LEU A 107 -7.00 23.59 -5.11
N ARG A 108 -7.72 23.14 -4.08
CA ARG A 108 -9.01 22.42 -4.20
C ARG A 108 -8.93 21.11 -5.01
N LEU A 109 -7.76 20.47 -5.01
CA LEU A 109 -7.49 19.21 -5.71
C LEU A 109 -7.64 17.98 -4.80
N THR A 110 -8.01 18.16 -3.53
CA THR A 110 -8.09 17.07 -2.54
C THR A 110 -8.96 15.90 -3.01
N HIS A 111 -10.13 16.17 -3.61
CA HIS A 111 -11.01 15.11 -4.13
C HIS A 111 -10.36 14.33 -5.30
N LEU A 112 -9.66 15.02 -6.20
CA LEU A 112 -8.93 14.39 -7.30
C LEU A 112 -7.77 13.54 -6.78
N TRP A 113 -7.07 14.02 -5.75
CA TRP A 113 -6.01 13.25 -5.11
C TRP A 113 -6.53 11.95 -4.51
N TYR A 114 -7.62 11.99 -3.74
CA TYR A 114 -8.17 10.78 -3.14
C TYR A 114 -8.68 9.80 -4.20
N ALA A 115 -9.40 10.27 -5.23
CA ALA A 115 -9.82 9.41 -6.33
C ALA A 115 -8.63 8.74 -7.04
N TYR A 116 -7.57 9.51 -7.33
CA TYR A 116 -6.35 8.99 -7.95
C TYR A 116 -5.64 7.96 -7.06
N ARG A 117 -5.53 8.25 -5.76
CA ARG A 117 -4.89 7.36 -4.80
C ARG A 117 -5.66 6.05 -4.69
N ASP A 118 -6.96 6.11 -4.48
CA ASP A 118 -7.81 4.93 -4.28
C ASP A 118 -7.80 4.05 -5.55
N GLU A 119 -7.81 4.65 -6.75
CA GLU A 119 -7.66 3.90 -8.00
C GLU A 119 -6.26 3.29 -8.16
N THR A 120 -5.21 3.97 -7.71
CA THR A 120 -3.85 3.42 -7.71
C THR A 120 -3.72 2.22 -6.77
N TYR A 121 -4.24 2.31 -5.55
CA TYR A 121 -4.22 1.19 -4.59
C TYR A 121 -5.05 0.00 -5.10
N LYS A 122 -6.19 0.26 -5.73
CA LYS A 122 -6.96 -0.78 -6.42
C LYS A 122 -6.13 -1.47 -7.50
N ASN A 123 -5.39 -0.72 -8.32
CA ASN A 123 -4.53 -1.31 -9.35
C ASN A 123 -3.40 -2.14 -8.75
N ILE A 124 -2.76 -1.68 -7.67
CA ILE A 124 -1.74 -2.44 -6.93
C ILE A 124 -2.31 -3.77 -6.41
N ALA A 125 -3.51 -3.74 -5.82
CA ALA A 125 -4.20 -4.94 -5.35
C ALA A 125 -4.46 -5.94 -6.48
N ILE A 126 -4.97 -5.47 -7.63
CA ILE A 126 -5.23 -6.31 -8.80
C ILE A 126 -3.94 -6.90 -9.36
N GLU A 127 -2.89 -6.08 -9.51
CA GLU A 127 -1.58 -6.52 -10.02
C GLU A 127 -0.96 -7.57 -9.09
N TRP A 128 -1.05 -7.38 -7.78
CA TRP A 128 -0.58 -8.36 -6.81
C TRP A 128 -1.35 -9.67 -6.90
N ALA A 129 -2.68 -9.63 -6.99
CA ALA A 129 -3.51 -10.83 -7.11
C ALA A 129 -3.19 -11.59 -8.41
N GLN A 130 -3.06 -10.88 -9.54
CA GLN A 130 -2.68 -11.46 -10.83
C GLN A 130 -1.28 -12.11 -10.80
N LYS A 131 -0.29 -11.40 -10.26
CA LYS A 131 1.10 -11.90 -10.11
C LYS A 131 1.15 -13.22 -9.32
N ASN A 132 0.23 -13.39 -8.37
CA ASN A 132 0.17 -14.53 -7.47
C ASN A 132 -0.88 -15.59 -7.86
N ASN A 133 -1.58 -15.42 -8.99
CA ASN A 133 -2.66 -16.29 -9.45
C ASN A 133 -3.77 -16.48 -8.40
N ILE A 134 -4.18 -15.37 -7.77
CA ILE A 134 -5.26 -15.33 -6.78
C ILE A 134 -6.52 -14.77 -7.45
N GLU A 135 -7.65 -15.46 -7.27
CA GLU A 135 -8.94 -14.96 -7.72
C GLU A 135 -9.43 -13.85 -6.78
N ILE A 136 -10.01 -12.80 -7.36
CA ILE A 136 -10.64 -11.70 -6.62
C ILE A 136 -12.12 -11.61 -6.98
N GLU A 137 -12.95 -11.26 -5.99
CA GLU A 137 -14.39 -11.01 -6.13
C GLU A 137 -14.78 -9.57 -5.76
#